data_AF-A0A7L5BKC2-F1
#
_entry.id   AF-A0A7L5BKC2-F1
#
_cell.length_a   1.000
_cell.length_b   1.000
_cell.length_c   1.000
_cell.angle_alpha   90.00
_cell.angle_beta   90.00
_cell.angle_gamma   90.00
#
_symmetry.space_group_name_H-M   'P 1'
#
loop_
_entity.id
_entity.type
_entity.pdbx_description
1 polymer ?
#
loop_
_entity_poly.entity_id
_entity_poly.type
_entity_poly.pdbx_seq_one_letter_code
_entity_poly.pdbx_strand_id
1 'polypeptide(L)' 'MENELDIKALRQSINWKQDRLARFLGVDRSSVAHMENGRPVRGPVKRLLETLAASAKVGNADALCPEMSEAAE' A
#
# COMPACT_ATOMS: atom_id res chain seq x y z
N MET A 1 19.80 -2.35 9.65
CA MET A 1 18.78 -3.40 9.40
C MET A 1 17.58 -2.69 8.81
N GLU A 2 17.52 -2.58 7.49
CA GLU A 2 16.31 -2.08 6.84
C GLU A 2 15.30 -3.22 6.91
N ASN A 3 14.30 -3.09 7.78
CA ASN A 3 13.15 -4.00 7.76
C ASN A 3 12.58 -3.96 6.34
N GLU A 4 12.77 -5.04 5.58
CA GLU A 4 11.98 -5.32 4.39
C GLU A 4 10.53 -5.40 4.85
N LEU A 5 9.78 -4.32 4.64
CA LEU A 5 8.34 -4.33 4.86
C LEU A 5 7.74 -5.33 3.88
N ASP A 6 7.08 -6.36 4.39
CA ASP A 6 6.29 -7.28 3.58
C ASP A 6 5.04 -6.55 3.05
N ILE A 7 5.18 -5.92 1.88
CA ILE A 7 4.13 -5.13 1.24
C ILE A 7 2.89 -5.99 0.98
N LYS A 8 3.10 -7.25 0.60
CA LYS A 8 2.02 -8.21 0.36
C LYS A 8 1.25 -8.53 1.64
N ALA A 9 1.94 -8.82 2.73
CA ALA A 9 1.31 -9.11 4.02
C ALA A 9 0.60 -7.88 4.58
N LEU A 10 1.22 -6.69 4.47
CA LEU A 10 0.60 -5.42 4.85
C LEU A 10 -0.69 -5.17 4.08
N ARG A 11 -0.67 -5.35 2.76
CA ARG A 11 -1.86 -5.16 1.92
C ARG A 11 -2.96 -6.15 2.28
N GLN A 12 -2.61 -7.40 2.54
CA GLN A 12 -3.57 -8.44 2.93
C GLN A 12 -4.15 -8.19 4.32
N SER A 13 -3.38 -7.68 5.28
CA SER A 13 -3.86 -7.40 6.64
C SER A 13 -4.89 -6.28 6.69
N ILE A 14 -4.81 -5.32 5.76
CA ILE A 14 -5.77 -4.22 5.60
C ILE A 14 -6.83 -4.49 4.52
N ASN A 15 -6.87 -5.71 3.98
CA ASN A 15 -7.81 -6.13 2.93
C ASN A 15 -7.83 -5.23 1.68
N TRP A 16 -6.68 -4.69 1.27
CA TRP A 16 -6.56 -3.84 0.08
C TRP A 16 -6.25 -4.63 -1.20
N LYS A 17 -6.75 -4.14 -2.34
CA LYS A 17 -6.33 -4.62 -3.67
C LYS A 17 -5.03 -3.94 -4.11
N GLN A 18 -4.30 -4.57 -5.03
CA GLN A 18 -3.09 -3.98 -5.61
C GLN A 18 -3.36 -2.62 -6.27
N ASP A 19 -4.49 -2.48 -6.96
CA ASP A 19 -4.93 -1.23 -7.59
C ASP A 19 -5.12 -0.09 -6.58
N ARG A 20 -5.71 -0.38 -5.41
CA ARG A 20 -5.88 0.61 -4.35
C ARG A 20 -4.55 1.04 -3.76
N LEU A 21 -3.67 0.07 -3.50
CA LEU A 21 -2.32 0.36 -3.02
C LEU A 21 -1.52 1.18 -4.05
N ALA A 22 -1.67 0.88 -5.35
CA ALA A 22 -1.04 1.62 -6.44
C ALA A 22 -1.49 3.09 -6.45
N ARG A 23 -2.80 3.35 -6.32
CA ARG A 23 -3.35 4.71 -6.20
C ARG A 23 -2.79 5.45 -4.99
N PHE A 24 -2.77 4.82 -3.83
CA PHE A 24 -2.21 5.41 -2.61
C PHE A 24 -0.73 5.77 -2.74
N LEU A 25 0.05 4.88 -3.37
CA LEU A 25 1.49 5.07 -3.58
C LEU A 25 1.80 6.00 -4.77
N GLY A 26 0.81 6.36 -5.59
CA GLY A 26 1.00 7.12 -6.82
C GLY A 26 1.81 6.38 -7.89
N VAL A 27 1.74 5.04 -7.90
CA VAL A 27 2.48 4.18 -8.83
C VAL A 27 1.51 3.30 -9.64
N ASP A 28 2.03 2.67 -10.69
CA ASP A 28 1.24 1.69 -11.46
C ASP A 28 1.02 0.39 -10.68
N ARG A 29 -0.07 -0.33 -10.98
CA ARG A 29 -0.35 -1.66 -10.42
C ARG A 29 0.81 -2.64 -10.61
N SER A 30 1.47 -2.60 -11.76
CA SER A 30 2.64 -3.42 -12.08
C SER A 30 3.81 -3.10 -11.15
N SER A 31 3.96 -1.82 -10.77
CA SER A 31 4.99 -1.41 -9.80
C SER A 31 4.72 -2.04 -8.44
N VAL A 32 3.47 -2.05 -7.98
CA VAL A 32 3.08 -2.74 -6.74
C VAL A 32 3.40 -4.23 -6.81
N ALA A 33 3.04 -4.89 -7.91
CA ALA A 33 3.36 -6.31 -8.09
C ALA A 33 4.87 -6.58 -8.03
N HIS A 34 5.70 -5.74 -8.67
CA HIS A 34 7.16 -5.88 -8.57
C HIS A 34 7.67 -5.68 -7.14
N MET A 35 7.11 -4.73 -6.40
CA MET A 35 7.49 -4.48 -5.01
C MET A 35 7.09 -5.64 -4.10
N GLU A 36 5.90 -6.23 -4.29
CA GLU A 36 5.46 -7.44 -3.58
C GLU A 36 6.31 -8.67 -3.92
N ASN A 37 7.00 -8.68 -5.06
CA ASN A 37 7.93 -9.74 -5.46
C ASN A 37 9.39 -9.45 -5.04
N GLY A 38 9.62 -8.48 -4.15
CA GLY A 38 10.94 -8.21 -3.58
C GLY A 38 11.76 -7.14 -4.31
N ARG A 39 11.16 -6.37 -5.24
CA ARG A 39 11.86 -5.21 -5.80
C ARG A 39 12.06 -4.16 -4.71
N PRO A 40 13.29 -3.65 -4.49
CA PRO A 40 13.56 -2.69 -3.43
C PRO A 40 12.81 -1.38 -3.68
N VAL A 41 12.04 -0.95 -2.68
CA VAL A 41 11.36 0.34 -2.63
C VAL A 41 12.27 1.41 -2.06
N ARG A 42 12.36 2.55 -2.74
CA ARG A 42 13.20 3.68 -2.33
C ARG A 42 12.42 4.99 -2.35
N GLY A 43 12.87 5.94 -1.53
CA GLY A 43 12.38 7.32 -1.56
C GLY A 43 10.94 7.48 -1.05
N PRO A 44 10.10 8.31 -1.71
CA PRO A 44 8.75 8.64 -1.24
C PRO A 44 7.84 7.43 -1.02
N VAL A 45 7.94 6.41 -1.89
CA VAL A 45 7.13 5.18 -1.80
C VAL A 45 7.38 4.43 -0.49
N LYS A 46 8.64 4.37 -0.05
CA LYS A 46 9.00 3.73 1.23
C LYS A 46 8.33 4.45 2.41
N ARG A 47 8.38 5.79 2.43
CA ARG A 47 7.73 6.60 3.47
C ARG A 47 6.20 6.42 3.50
N LEU A 48 5.58 6.32 2.33
CA LEU A 48 4.14 6.05 2.23
C LEU A 48 3.80 4.65 2.76
N LEU A 49 4.59 3.63 2.43
CA LEU A 49 4.43 2.27 2.97
C LEU A 49 4.60 2.22 4.49
N GLU A 50 5.57 2.95 5.04
CA GLU A 50 5.76 3.08 6.49
C GLU A 50 4.56 3.74 7.16
N THR A 51 4.01 4.80 6.55
CA THR A 51 2.81 5.51 7.02
C THR A 51 1.58 4.60 6.97
N LEU A 52 1.44 3.82 5.90
CA LEU A 52 0.38 2.83 5.75
C LEU A 52 0.50 1.72 6.81
N ALA A 53 1.71 1.22 7.05
CA ALA A 53 1.98 0.22 8.09
C ALA A 53 1.65 0.75 9.49
N ALA A 54 1.94 2.02 9.78
CA ALA A 54 1.55 2.66 11.03
C ALA A 54 0.02 2.75 11.16
N SER A 55 -0.67 3.14 10.09
CA SER A 55 -2.15 3.28 10.09
C SER A 55 -2.87 1.94 10.13
N ALA A 56 -2.28 0.90 9.52
CA ALA A 56 -2.75 -0.48 9.59
C ALA A 56 -2.79 -1.01 11.03
N LYS A 57 -1.78 -0.67 11.86
CA LYS A 57 -1.76 -1.03 13.29
C LYS A 57 -2.89 -0.38 14.09
N VAL A 58 -3.31 0.82 13.68
CA VAL A 58 -4.39 1.58 14.32
C VAL A 58 -5.77 1.18 13.75
N GLY A 59 -5.82 0.39 12.68
CA GLY A 59 -7.06 0.03 11.99
C GLY A 59 -7.66 1.18 11.17
N ASN A 60 -6.88 2.22 10.87
CA ASN A 60 -7.33 3.40 10.14
C ASN A 60 -6.68 3.50 8.75
N ALA A 61 -6.25 2.38 8.18
CA ALA A 61 -5.60 2.35 6.87
C ALA A 61 -6.55 2.88 5.78
N ASP A 62 -7.82 2.50 5.82
CA ASP A 62 -8.83 2.91 4.84
C ASP A 62 -9.02 4.43 4.71
N ALA A 63 -8.81 5.18 5.79
CA ALA A 63 -8.90 6.63 5.78
C ALA A 63 -7.77 7.32 4.99
N LEU A 64 -6.63 6.65 4.78
CA LEU A 64 -5.50 7.20 4.03
C LEU A 64 -5.73 7.19 2.52
N CYS A 65 -6.52 6.23 2.04
CA CYS A 65 -6.92 6.14 0.65
C CYS A 65 -8.42 5.84 0.64
N PRO A 66 -9.27 6.85 0.87
CA PRO A 66 -10.70 6.68 0.71
C PRO A 66 -10.90 6.24 -0.73
N GLU A 67 -11.36 5.00 -0.92
CA GLU A 67 -11.94 4.68 -2.23
C GLU A 67 -13.09 5.68 -2.38
N MET A 68 -13.22 6.29 -3.55
CA MET A 68 -14.55 6.70 -3.98
C MET A 68 -15.39 5.42 -3.97
N SER A 69 -15.97 5.11 -2.81
CA SER A 69 -17.32 4.59 -2.75
C SER A 69 -18.11 5.51 -3.66
N GLU A 70 -18.82 4.94 -4.63
CA GLU A 70 -19.53 5.62 -5.73
C GLU A 70 -18.75 5.72 -7.06
N ALA A 71 -18.55 4.55 -7.67
CA ALA A 71 -18.86 4.40 -9.10
C ALA A 71 -19.67 3.10 -9.24
N ALA A 72 -20.88 3.13 -8.70
CA ALA A 72 -21.95 2.28 -9.16
C ALA A 72 -22.58 3.00 -10.36
N GLU A 73 -22.33 2.50 -11.57
CA GLU A 73 -23.22 2.67 -12.71
C GLU A 73 -23.25 1.35 -13.50
#